data_AF-A0A2U2S7U5-F1
#
_entry.id   AF-A0A2U2S7U5-F1
#
_cell.length_a   1.000
_cell.length_b   1.000
_cell.length_c   1.000
_cell.angle_alpha   90.00
_cell.angle_beta   90.00
_cell.angle_gamma   90.00
#
_symmetry.space_group_name_H-M   'P 1'
#
loop_
_entity.id
_entity.type
_entity.pdbx_description
1 polymer ?
#
loop_
_entity_poly.entity_id
_entity_poly.type
_entity_poly.pdbx_seq_one_letter_code
_entity_poly.pdbx_strand_id
1 'polypeptide(L)' 'MPYRGFLPSLAERNSSAEISFMPPTVSVVVPCFNEEKRIHALLDAIFAQTYPRHLMDVTIADGHSTDRTREIIAQFQH' A
#
# COMPACT_ATOMS: atom_id res chain seq x y z
N MET A 1 -14.03 0.38 -7.64
CA MET A 1 -14.53 1.67 -7.12
C MET A 1 -13.40 2.70 -7.29
N PRO A 2 -13.40 3.56 -8.31
CA PRO A 2 -12.38 4.60 -8.41
C PRO A 2 -12.64 5.68 -7.35
N TYR A 3 -11.57 6.19 -6.74
CA TYR A 3 -11.61 7.27 -5.77
C TYR A 3 -12.30 8.51 -6.38
N ARG A 4 -13.41 8.92 -5.78
CA ARG A 4 -14.23 10.05 -6.23
C ARG A 4 -13.72 11.33 -5.56
N GLY A 5 -12.50 11.72 -5.91
CA GLY A 5 -12.05 13.10 -5.72
C GLY A 5 -12.96 14.00 -6.57
N PHE A 6 -13.42 15.11 -5.98
CA PHE A 6 -14.38 16.03 -6.58
C PHE A 6 -13.92 16.48 -7.98
N LEU A 7 -14.53 15.91 -9.03
CA LEU A 7 -14.26 16.33 -10.41
C LEU A 7 -14.98 17.66 -10.63
N PRO A 8 -14.29 18.75 -11.04
CA PRO A 8 -14.95 20.00 -11.36
C PRO A 8 -15.97 19.79 -12.48
N SER A 9 -17.06 20.56 -12.44
CA SER A 9 -18.20 20.40 -13.35
C SER A 9 -17.76 20.54 -14.81
N LEU A 10 -18.42 19.79 -15.70
CA LEU A 10 -18.06 19.67 -17.12
C LEU A 10 -18.07 21.00 -17.90
N ALA A 11 -18.57 22.09 -17.30
CA ALA A 11 -18.69 23.40 -17.91
C ALA A 11 -17.40 24.25 -17.87
N GLU A 12 -16.36 23.86 -17.11
CA GLU A 12 -15.18 24.72 -16.85
C GLU A 12 -13.87 24.27 -17.53
N ARG A 13 -13.91 23.32 -18.48
CA ARG A 13 -12.67 22.85 -19.14
C ARG A 13 -12.31 23.65 -20.38
N ASN A 14 -11.62 24.77 -20.20
CA ASN A 14 -10.91 25.47 -21.27
C ASN A 14 -9.52 24.82 -21.50
N SER A 15 -9.28 24.37 -22.74
CA SER A 15 -8.01 24.11 -23.43
C SER A 15 -6.72 23.77 -22.63
N SER A 16 -6.23 22.54 -22.86
CA SER A 16 -4.80 22.14 -22.89
C SER A 16 -3.99 21.93 -21.59
N ALA A 17 -4.63 21.50 -20.50
CA ALA A 17 -3.90 20.83 -19.43
C ALA A 17 -4.39 19.38 -19.34
N GLU A 18 -3.62 18.43 -19.86
CA GLU A 18 -3.74 17.06 -19.39
C GLU A 18 -3.55 17.10 -17.88
N ILE A 19 -4.57 16.71 -17.11
CA ILE A 19 -4.39 16.51 -15.67
C ILE A 19 -3.41 15.35 -15.56
N SER A 20 -2.13 15.67 -15.39
CA SER A 20 -1.10 14.70 -15.05
C SER A 20 -1.56 14.03 -13.77
N PHE A 21 -2.04 12.80 -13.90
CA PHE A 21 -2.44 12.00 -12.76
C PHE A 21 -1.17 11.56 -12.05
N MET A 22 -0.68 12.42 -11.14
CA MET A 22 0.38 12.03 -10.22
C MET A 22 -0.27 11.21 -9.08
N PRO A 23 0.02 9.92 -8.98
CA PRO A 23 -0.49 9.11 -7.87
C PRO A 23 0.06 9.67 -6.54
N PRO A 24 -0.74 9.68 -5.46
CA PRO A 24 -0.31 10.21 -4.16
C PRO A 24 0.76 9.31 -3.50
N THR A 25 1.46 9.81 -2.50
CA THR A 25 2.19 8.91 -1.59
C THR A 25 1.19 8.18 -0.70
N VAL A 26 1.39 6.88 -0.48
CA VAL A 26 0.52 6.01 0.31
C VAL A 26 1.36 5.30 1.38
N SER A 27 0.86 5.27 2.61
CA SER A 27 1.37 4.41 3.67
C SER A 27 0.41 3.26 3.92
N VAL A 28 0.92 2.03 3.89
CA VAL A 28 0.21 0.80 4.21
C VAL A 28 0.63 0.37 5.61
N VAL A 29 -0.29 0.45 6.57
CA VAL A 29 -0.06 -0.03 7.94
C VAL A 29 -0.73 -1.39 8.09
N VAL A 30 0.06 -2.40 8.46
CA VAL A 30 -0.40 -3.78 8.63
C VAL A 30 -0.36 -4.14 10.12
N PRO A 31 -1.50 -4.08 10.83
CA PRO A 31 -1.59 -4.68 12.15
C PRO A 31 -1.59 -6.21 12.01
N CYS A 32 -0.76 -6.91 12.78
CA CYS A 32 -0.73 -8.37 12.79
C CYS A 32 -0.59 -8.94 14.20
N PHE A 33 -1.18 -10.11 14.44
CA PHE A 33 -1.01 -10.89 15.67
C PHE A 33 -1.14 -12.37 15.34
N ASN A 34 -0.08 -13.14 15.59
CA ASN A 34 0.01 -14.57 15.30
C ASN A 34 -0.38 -14.96 13.85
N GLU A 35 0.29 -14.33 12.88
CA GLU A 35 0.07 -14.48 11.44
C GLU A 35 1.16 -15.32 10.74
N GLU A 36 1.85 -16.23 11.44
CA GLU A 36 2.98 -17.00 10.86
C GLU A 36 2.63 -17.73 9.55
N LYS A 37 1.35 -18.10 9.36
CA LYS A 37 0.85 -18.83 8.18
C LYS A 37 0.53 -17.93 6.99
N ARG A 38 0.43 -16.62 7.19
CA ARG A 38 -0.09 -15.67 6.19
C ARG A 38 0.85 -14.52 5.91
N ILE A 39 1.67 -14.13 6.89
CA ILE A 39 2.50 -12.93 6.82
C ILE A 39 3.45 -12.95 5.62
N HIS A 40 4.04 -14.10 5.27
CA HIS A 40 4.90 -14.21 4.09
C HIS A 40 4.12 -13.90 2.80
N ALA A 41 2.98 -14.56 2.59
CA ALA A 41 2.16 -14.35 1.39
C ALA A 41 1.62 -12.92 1.29
N LEU A 42 1.35 -12.27 2.44
CA LEU A 42 0.98 -10.86 2.49
C LEU A 42 2.13 -9.96 2.04
N LEU A 43 3.34 -10.18 2.56
CA LEU A 43 4.53 -9.40 2.19
C LEU A 43 4.86 -9.57 0.70
N ASP A 44 4.75 -10.79 0.16
CA ASP A 44 4.88 -11.04 -1.29
C ASP A 44 3.85 -10.25 -2.10
N ALA A 45 2.59 -10.27 -1.67
CA ALA A 45 1.51 -9.57 -2.36
C ALA A 45 1.69 -8.04 -2.32
N ILE A 46 2.18 -7.48 -1.22
CA ILE A 46 2.50 -6.05 -1.09
C ILE A 46 3.69 -5.70 -1.99
N PHE A 47 4.73 -6.54 -2.02
CA PHE A 47 5.89 -6.32 -2.87
C PHE A 47 5.55 -6.40 -4.38
N ALA A 48 4.62 -7.28 -4.74
CA ALA A 48 4.15 -7.47 -6.12
C ALA A 48 3.14 -6.42 -6.61
N GLN A 49 2.79 -5.41 -5.80
CA GLN A 49 1.88 -4.35 -6.23
C GLN A 49 2.43 -3.59 -7.44
N THR A 50 1.53 -3.19 -8.33
CA THR A 50 1.84 -2.33 -9.49
C THR A 50 1.96 -0.86 -9.12
N TYR A 51 1.73 -0.50 -7.85
CA TYR A 51 1.89 0.86 -7.36
C TYR A 51 3.37 1.27 -7.36
N PRO A 52 3.72 2.52 -7.72
CA PRO A 52 5.11 2.95 -7.71
C PRO A 52 5.73 2.83 -6.32
N ARG A 53 6.78 2.03 -6.19
CA ARG A 53 7.43 1.72 -4.90
C ARG A 53 7.96 2.95 -4.17
N HIS A 54 8.48 3.93 -4.90
CA HIS A 54 8.96 5.18 -4.32
C HIS A 54 7.86 6.06 -3.73
N LEU A 55 6.58 5.74 -3.97
CA LEU A 55 5.42 6.41 -3.40
C LEU A 55 4.70 5.53 -2.36
N MET A 56 5.25 4.38 -2.00
CA MET A 56 4.64 3.44 -1.05
C MET A 56 5.57 3.19 0.13
N ASP A 57 5.04 3.43 1.33
CA ASP A 57 5.67 3.02 2.58
C ASP A 57 4.84 1.92 3.24
N VAL A 58 5.50 0.94 3.86
CA VAL A 58 4.84 -0.22 4.47
C VAL A 58 5.37 -0.41 5.88
N THR A 59 4.50 -0.26 6.86
CA THR A 59 4.82 -0.44 8.28
C THR A 59 4.04 -1.62 8.85
N ILE A 60 4.76 -2.58 9.45
CA ILE A 60 4.15 -3.73 10.13
C ILE A 60 4.06 -3.44 11.63
N ALA A 61 2.86 -3.52 12.20
CA ALA A 61 2.58 -3.30 13.61
C ALA A 61 2.21 -4.62 14.29
N ASP A 62 3.19 -5.27 14.91
CA ASP A 62 3.00 -6.55 15.61
C ASP A 62 2.39 -6.37 17.01
N GLY A 63 1.28 -7.05 17.26
CA GLY A 63 0.51 -7.02 18.51
C GLY A 63 1.05 -7.92 19.61
N HIS A 64 2.36 -7.98 19.79
CA HIS A 64 3.01 -8.92 20.72
C HIS A 64 2.78 -10.41 20.37
N SER A 65 2.88 -10.80 19.09
CA SER A 65 2.81 -12.21 18.67
C SER A 65 3.74 -13.13 19.46
N THR A 66 3.27 -14.35 19.70
CA THR A 66 3.96 -15.42 20.44
C THR A 66 4.43 -16.56 19.54
N ASP A 67 4.02 -16.53 18.26
CA ASP A 67 4.40 -17.49 17.24
C ASP A 67 5.59 -16.97 16.40
N ARG A 68 5.83 -17.59 15.24
CA ARG A 68 6.98 -17.23 14.38
C ARG A 68 6.75 -16.00 13.50
N THR A 69 5.67 -15.24 13.69
CA THR A 69 5.33 -14.07 12.85
C THR A 69 6.51 -13.10 12.72
N ARG A 70 7.12 -12.69 13.84
CA ARG A 70 8.24 -11.74 13.80
C ARG A 70 9.49 -12.30 13.12
N GLU A 71 9.77 -13.58 13.31
CA GLU A 71 10.90 -14.24 12.66
C GLU A 71 10.74 -14.21 11.14
N ILE A 72 9.54 -14.54 10.65
CA ILE A 72 9.24 -14.58 9.23
C ILE A 72 9.32 -13.17 8.62
N ILE A 73 8.82 -12.14 9.32
CA ILE A 73 8.95 -10.74 8.89
C ILE A 73 10.43 -10.36 8.77
N ALA A 74 11.26 -10.67 9.77
CA ALA A 74 12.68 -10.33 9.76
C ALA A 74 13.49 -11.05 8.68
N GLN A 75 13.02 -12.21 8.21
CA GLN A 75 13.65 -12.99 7.14
C GLN A 75 13.27 -12.53 5.72
N PHE A 76 12.25 -11.68 5.58
CA PHE A 76 11.81 -11.21 4.27
C PHE A 76 12.85 -10.27 3.64
N GLN A 77 13.48 -10.71 2.54
CA GLN A 77 14.50 -9.96 1.82
C GLN A 77 14.15 -9.90 0.34
N HIS A 78 13.89 -8.69 -0.15
CA HIS A 78 13.34 -8.43 -1.47
C HIS A 78 13.71 -7.02 -1.97
#